data_AF-M4Z7R6-F1
#
_entry.id   AF-M4Z7R6-F1
#
_cell.length_a   1.000
_cell.length_b   1.000
_cell.length_c   1.000
_cell.angle_alpha   90.00
_cell.angle_beta   90.00
_cell.angle_gamma   90.00
#
_symmetry.space_group_name_H-M   'P 1'
#
loop_
_entity.id
_entity.type
_entity.pdbx_description
1 polymer ?
#
loop_
_entity_poly.entity_id
_entity_poly.type
_entity_poly.pdbx_seq_one_letter_code
_entity_poly.pdbx_strand_id
1 'polypeptide(L)'
;MASTLLASSAAGLANEAEPLRLCADPTNLPFSSDNPTQPGFYLEVGQALSRELGRPVTYDWYKSYFGKRTVRVTLLGKQCDAMIGLPLSSDFMGPAVIFSKKIATETYALVSRGTLVVHGIDDLRGKRVAVQYQTTPQNLLAGRDDIEKVTVLTPDEGLAALAHGKADAAFVWGPVAGWLNKTTYESSFRIQPVEGDGLSWDAAIGFAKNSTQLRDQVDAALPQLAPRIAELAAKYGLPGAPPIRLGAVRYPIKLASLTGPAQLLRQPDADAVITVSDSTASAPKTEAVALGKEIFNGTCAHCHGPDAVQAERRIDLRRLQTRYGEDMRDKFWTTVHEGRPSKGMPAWKEVFTDDQFEGIYSFLLTVQSSETAN
;
A
#
# COMPACT_ATOMS: atom_id res chain seq x y z
N MET A 1 54.30 -57.48 -23.05
CA MET A 1 53.78 -56.41 -22.14
C MET A 1 52.65 -55.73 -22.89
N ALA A 2 51.41 -55.92 -22.45
CA ALA A 2 50.23 -55.34 -23.07
C ALA A 2 49.84 -54.07 -22.29
N SER A 3 49.83 -52.92 -22.96
CA SER A 3 49.36 -51.66 -22.38
C SER A 3 47.83 -51.59 -22.46
N THR A 4 47.18 -51.63 -21.30
CA THR A 4 45.74 -51.41 -21.16
C THR A 4 45.49 -49.92 -20.97
N LEU A 5 44.86 -49.27 -21.95
CA LEU A 5 44.35 -47.90 -21.84
C LEU A 5 43.02 -47.93 -21.06
N LEU A 6 43.02 -47.39 -19.84
CA LEU A 6 41.82 -47.09 -19.07
C LEU A 6 41.19 -45.80 -19.61
N ALA A 7 40.03 -45.92 -20.25
CA ALA A 7 39.20 -44.77 -20.61
C ALA A 7 38.42 -44.31 -19.37
N SER A 8 38.81 -43.18 -18.78
CA SER A 8 38.01 -42.50 -17.76
C SER A 8 36.75 -41.91 -18.39
N SER A 9 35.61 -42.47 -18.02
CA SER A 9 34.29 -41.89 -18.32
C SER A 9 34.06 -40.70 -17.39
N ALA A 10 34.22 -39.48 -17.90
CA ALA A 10 33.75 -38.29 -17.21
C ALA A 10 32.21 -38.26 -17.28
N ALA A 11 31.55 -38.78 -16.25
CA ALA A 11 30.15 -38.50 -16.02
C ALA A 11 30.01 -36.99 -15.79
N GLY A 12 29.38 -36.29 -16.72
CA GLY A 12 29.08 -34.87 -16.57
C GLY A 12 28.26 -34.66 -15.30
N LEU A 13 28.82 -33.94 -14.34
CA LEU A 13 28.04 -33.35 -13.26
C LEU A 13 27.06 -32.39 -13.94
N ALA A 14 25.79 -32.79 -14.01
CA ALA A 14 24.72 -31.88 -14.36
C ALA A 14 24.81 -30.71 -13.37
N ASN A 15 25.14 -29.52 -13.88
CA ASN A 15 25.26 -28.32 -13.06
C ASN A 15 23.87 -28.07 -12.46
N GLU A 16 23.71 -28.28 -11.15
CA GLU A 16 22.45 -28.14 -10.46
C GLU A 16 21.95 -26.71 -10.65
N ALA A 17 20.72 -26.54 -11.14
CA ALA A 17 20.20 -25.22 -11.50
C ALA A 17 20.18 -24.31 -10.27
N GLU A 18 20.71 -23.09 -10.40
CA GLU A 18 20.76 -22.13 -9.29
C GLU A 18 19.34 -21.85 -8.75
N PRO A 19 19.10 -21.94 -7.42
CA PRO A 19 17.78 -21.74 -6.85
C PRO A 19 17.21 -20.35 -7.13
N LEU A 20 15.91 -20.25 -7.40
CA LEU A 20 15.15 -18.99 -7.36
C LEU A 20 14.85 -18.64 -5.91
N ARG A 21 15.54 -17.64 -5.37
CA ARG A 21 15.35 -17.17 -3.99
C ARG A 21 14.21 -16.16 -3.94
N LEU A 22 13.19 -16.40 -3.13
CA LEU A 22 12.04 -15.52 -2.98
C LEU A 22 11.96 -14.94 -1.57
N CYS A 23 11.80 -13.62 -1.48
CA CYS A 23 11.50 -12.98 -0.20
C CYS A 23 10.02 -13.19 0.14
N ALA A 24 9.71 -13.63 1.35
CA ALA A 24 8.34 -13.92 1.77
C ALA A 24 8.11 -13.62 3.26
N ASP A 25 6.86 -13.41 3.64
CA ASP A 25 6.47 -13.24 5.05
C ASP A 25 6.04 -14.61 5.64
N PRO A 26 6.61 -15.05 6.78
CA PRO A 26 6.28 -16.35 7.37
C PRO A 26 4.85 -16.44 7.94
N THR A 27 4.16 -15.31 8.11
CA THR A 27 2.91 -15.23 8.91
C THR A 27 1.85 -14.33 8.27
N ASN A 28 1.69 -14.38 6.94
CA ASN A 28 0.84 -13.46 6.17
C ASN A 28 -0.18 -14.19 5.28
N LEU A 29 -0.89 -15.17 5.84
CA LEU A 29 -1.99 -15.80 5.11
C LEU A 29 -3.07 -14.77 4.76
N PRO A 30 -3.70 -14.87 3.57
CA PRO A 30 -3.60 -15.97 2.60
C PRO A 30 -2.41 -15.93 1.65
N PHE A 31 -1.52 -14.94 1.75
CA PHE A 31 -0.46 -14.71 0.77
C PHE A 31 0.76 -15.59 0.98
N SER A 32 1.23 -15.71 2.22
CA SER A 32 2.42 -16.50 2.54
C SER A 32 2.44 -17.03 3.98
N SER A 33 3.02 -18.21 4.18
CA SER A 33 3.34 -18.81 5.47
C SER A 33 4.56 -19.72 5.40
N ASP A 34 5.32 -19.81 6.49
CA ASP A 34 6.39 -20.80 6.68
C ASP A 34 5.87 -22.21 7.03
N ASN A 35 4.55 -22.37 7.18
CA ASN A 35 3.93 -23.68 7.32
C ASN A 35 3.89 -24.41 5.96
N PRO A 36 4.63 -25.52 5.77
CA PRO A 36 4.71 -26.22 4.49
C PRO A 36 3.39 -26.82 4.03
N THR A 37 2.43 -27.08 4.93
CA THR A 37 1.11 -27.60 4.56
C THR A 37 0.16 -26.51 4.06
N GLN A 38 0.51 -25.24 4.28
CA GLN A 38 -0.32 -24.09 3.94
C GLN A 38 0.56 -22.91 3.50
N PRO A 39 1.31 -23.06 2.39
CA PRO A 39 2.31 -22.07 1.99
C PRO A 39 1.70 -20.70 1.66
N GLY A 40 0.47 -20.60 1.15
CA GLY A 40 -0.12 -19.33 0.75
C GLY A 40 -0.04 -19.06 -0.75
N PHE A 41 -0.87 -18.13 -1.21
CA PHE A 41 -1.07 -17.77 -2.61
C PHE A 41 0.24 -17.37 -3.31
N TYR A 42 0.97 -16.39 -2.79
CA TYR A 42 2.20 -15.89 -3.41
C TYR A 42 3.32 -16.93 -3.39
N LEU A 43 3.40 -17.76 -2.34
CA LEU A 43 4.39 -18.84 -2.28
C LEU A 43 4.11 -19.93 -3.32
N GLU A 44 2.85 -20.33 -3.52
CA GLU A 44 2.50 -21.29 -4.58
C GLU A 44 2.64 -20.72 -5.99
N VAL A 45 2.41 -19.42 -6.19
CA VAL A 45 2.76 -18.73 -7.45
C VAL A 45 4.27 -18.80 -7.69
N GLY A 46 5.08 -18.53 -6.66
CA GLY A 46 6.53 -18.66 -6.74
C GLY A 46 7.01 -20.08 -7.04
N GLN A 47 6.36 -21.08 -6.45
CA GLN A 47 6.64 -22.50 -6.74
C GLN A 47 6.29 -22.85 -8.20
N ALA A 48 5.13 -22.40 -8.69
CA ALA A 48 4.75 -22.63 -10.09
C ALA A 48 5.72 -21.96 -11.06
N LEU A 49 6.13 -20.72 -10.76
CA LEU A 49 7.14 -20.00 -11.52
C LEU A 49 8.50 -20.70 -11.51
N SER A 50 8.95 -21.18 -10.34
CA SER A 50 10.23 -21.89 -10.23
C SER A 50 10.29 -23.13 -11.10
N ARG A 51 9.18 -23.89 -11.20
CA ARG A 51 9.07 -25.06 -12.08
C ARG A 51 9.14 -24.68 -13.54
N GLU A 52 8.46 -23.60 -13.94
CA GLU A 52 8.51 -23.09 -15.32
C GLU A 52 9.92 -22.63 -15.70
N LEU A 53 10.66 -22.05 -14.75
CA LEU A 53 12.06 -21.63 -14.95
C LEU A 53 13.08 -22.77 -14.83
N GLY A 54 12.65 -23.99 -14.46
CA GLY A 54 13.56 -25.11 -14.22
C GLY A 54 14.52 -24.91 -13.04
N ARG A 55 14.13 -24.10 -12.05
CA ARG A 55 14.94 -23.76 -10.87
C ARG A 55 14.28 -24.29 -9.59
N PRO A 56 15.02 -24.84 -8.62
CA PRO A 56 14.47 -25.07 -7.29
C PRO A 56 14.10 -23.73 -6.64
N VAL A 57 13.12 -23.71 -5.75
CA VAL A 57 12.71 -22.49 -5.01
C VAL A 57 13.23 -22.53 -3.58
N THR A 58 13.70 -21.40 -3.09
CA THR A 58 14.05 -21.19 -1.67
C THR A 58 13.47 -19.87 -1.18
N TYR A 59 13.35 -19.72 0.14
CA TYR A 59 12.67 -18.59 0.76
C TYR A 59 13.58 -17.87 1.75
N ASP A 60 13.57 -16.54 1.68
CA ASP A 60 14.13 -15.67 2.69
C ASP A 60 12.97 -15.01 3.46
N TRP A 61 12.90 -15.29 4.76
CA TRP A 61 11.73 -14.96 5.58
C TRP A 61 11.90 -13.61 6.27
N TYR A 62 10.99 -12.69 5.98
CA TYR A 62 10.95 -11.38 6.63
C TYR A 62 9.53 -10.85 6.74
N LYS A 63 9.20 -10.29 7.90
CA LYS A 63 7.87 -9.72 8.18
C LYS A 63 7.58 -8.50 7.30
N SER A 64 6.48 -8.56 6.56
CA SER A 64 6.11 -7.61 5.50
C SER A 64 5.40 -6.36 6.02
N TYR A 65 4.91 -6.35 7.27
CA TYR A 65 4.23 -5.19 7.85
C TYR A 65 5.13 -3.94 8.00
N PHE A 66 6.44 -4.05 7.77
CA PHE A 66 7.34 -2.89 7.66
C PHE A 66 7.39 -2.26 6.26
N GLY A 67 6.55 -2.70 5.32
CA GLY A 67 6.35 -2.10 4.01
C GLY A 67 7.65 -1.97 3.21
N LYS A 68 7.97 -0.74 2.76
CA LYS A 68 9.19 -0.45 1.98
C LYS A 68 10.49 -0.88 2.69
N ARG A 69 10.53 -0.93 4.04
CA ARG A 69 11.71 -1.41 4.78
C ARG A 69 12.00 -2.88 4.47
N THR A 70 10.97 -3.71 4.39
CA THR A 70 11.12 -5.13 4.03
C THR A 70 11.81 -5.28 2.68
N VAL A 71 11.40 -4.50 1.68
CA VAL A 71 12.05 -4.51 0.34
C VAL A 71 13.51 -4.06 0.40
N ARG A 72 13.82 -3.02 1.19
CA ARG A 72 15.20 -2.50 1.33
C ARG A 72 16.15 -3.52 1.95
N VAL A 73 15.75 -4.16 3.04
CA VAL A 73 16.64 -5.05 3.80
C VAL A 73 16.76 -6.43 3.16
N THR A 74 15.74 -6.87 2.43
CA THR A 74 15.71 -8.20 1.81
C THR A 74 16.15 -8.16 0.34
N LEU A 75 15.24 -7.80 -0.58
CA LEU A 75 15.46 -7.77 -2.02
C LEU A 75 16.64 -6.88 -2.42
N LEU A 76 16.66 -5.62 -1.95
CA LEU A 76 17.78 -4.71 -2.24
C LEU A 76 19.03 -5.02 -1.40
N GLY A 77 18.86 -5.73 -0.30
CA GLY A 77 19.94 -6.34 0.50
C GLY A 77 20.49 -7.63 -0.10
N LYS A 78 20.01 -8.06 -1.28
CA LYS A 78 20.44 -9.26 -2.02
C LYS A 78 20.17 -10.59 -1.30
N GLN A 79 19.26 -10.60 -0.33
CA GLN A 79 18.85 -11.82 0.38
C GLN A 79 18.05 -12.76 -0.52
N CYS A 80 17.27 -12.21 -1.44
CA CYS A 80 16.51 -12.94 -2.45
C CYS A 80 16.65 -12.31 -3.85
N ASP A 81 16.15 -13.01 -4.86
CA ASP A 81 16.17 -12.57 -6.26
C ASP A 81 14.89 -11.82 -6.64
N ALA A 82 13.76 -12.18 -6.02
CA ALA A 82 12.45 -11.61 -6.33
C ALA A 82 11.51 -11.60 -5.10
N MET A 83 10.54 -10.69 -5.12
CA MET A 83 9.46 -10.62 -4.12
C MET A 83 8.11 -10.54 -4.83
N ILE A 84 7.19 -11.45 -4.50
CA ILE A 84 5.88 -11.57 -5.14
C ILE A 84 4.86 -10.72 -4.37
N GLY A 85 3.99 -10.01 -5.08
CA GLY A 85 2.89 -9.26 -4.47
C GLY A 85 3.23 -7.81 -4.13
N LEU A 86 4.23 -7.22 -4.78
CA LEU A 86 4.53 -5.80 -4.61
C LEU A 86 3.54 -4.93 -5.41
N PRO A 87 3.20 -3.72 -4.91
CA PRO A 87 2.39 -2.77 -5.67
C PRO A 87 3.06 -2.42 -6.99
N LEU A 88 2.38 -2.68 -8.11
CA LEU A 88 2.80 -2.31 -9.45
C LEU A 88 2.56 -0.81 -9.65
N SER A 89 3.54 -0.02 -9.23
CA SER A 89 3.51 1.44 -9.38
C SER A 89 4.93 1.97 -9.60
N SER A 90 5.08 2.94 -10.50
CA SER A 90 6.35 3.64 -10.73
C SER A 90 6.86 4.37 -9.48
N ASP A 91 5.95 4.73 -8.57
CA ASP A 91 6.27 5.48 -7.35
C ASP A 91 6.63 4.54 -6.18
N PHE A 92 6.42 3.23 -6.36
CA PHE A 92 6.81 2.24 -5.36
C PHE A 92 8.30 1.91 -5.49
N MET A 93 9.09 2.37 -4.51
CA MET A 93 10.55 2.14 -4.44
C MET A 93 11.38 2.82 -5.54
N GLY A 94 10.77 3.71 -6.33
CA GLY A 94 11.43 4.48 -7.38
C GLY A 94 12.18 3.58 -8.37
N PRO A 95 13.35 4.00 -8.90
CA PRO A 95 14.08 3.21 -9.89
C PRO A 95 14.81 2.00 -9.30
N ALA A 96 14.80 1.80 -7.97
CA ALA A 96 15.55 0.72 -7.32
C ALA A 96 14.92 -0.66 -7.54
N VAL A 97 13.61 -0.70 -7.81
CA VAL A 97 12.84 -1.92 -8.07
C VAL A 97 12.22 -1.84 -9.45
N ILE A 98 12.31 -2.95 -10.20
CA ILE A 98 11.60 -3.16 -11.46
C ILE A 98 10.59 -4.28 -11.27
N PHE A 99 9.54 -4.29 -12.08
CA PHE A 99 8.41 -5.21 -11.91
C PHE A 99 8.20 -6.09 -13.14
N SER A 100 7.67 -7.29 -12.90
CA SER A 100 7.00 -8.08 -13.95
C SER A 100 5.72 -7.38 -14.42
N LYS A 101 5.09 -7.93 -15.45
CA LYS A 101 3.67 -7.70 -15.76
C LYS A 101 2.81 -8.07 -14.54
N LYS A 102 1.62 -7.48 -14.49
CA LYS A 102 0.61 -7.73 -13.45
C LYS A 102 0.32 -9.22 -13.30
N ILE A 103 0.26 -9.68 -12.05
CA ILE A 103 -0.14 -11.05 -11.71
C ILE A 103 -1.54 -11.14 -11.07
N ALA A 104 -1.97 -10.08 -10.37
CA ALA A 104 -3.28 -10.01 -9.73
C ALA A 104 -3.68 -8.54 -9.50
N THR A 105 -4.96 -8.31 -9.26
CA THR A 105 -5.46 -7.04 -8.70
C THR A 105 -6.03 -7.37 -7.34
N GLU A 106 -5.49 -6.75 -6.30
CA GLU A 106 -5.92 -6.92 -4.92
C GLU A 106 -6.78 -5.73 -4.52
N THR A 107 -7.86 -5.96 -3.77
CA THR A 107 -8.81 -4.89 -3.42
C THR A 107 -9.23 -4.96 -1.96
N TYR A 108 -9.69 -3.84 -1.42
CA TYR A 108 -10.62 -3.90 -0.29
C TYR A 108 -11.95 -4.53 -0.75
N ALA A 109 -12.76 -4.95 0.20
CA ALA A 109 -14.08 -5.51 -0.07
C ALA A 109 -15.11 -5.04 0.94
N LEU A 110 -16.35 -4.92 0.46
CA LEU A 110 -17.53 -4.88 1.29
C LEU A 110 -18.03 -6.30 1.51
N VAL A 111 -18.14 -6.67 2.77
CA VAL A 111 -18.56 -7.99 3.24
C VAL A 111 -19.91 -7.86 3.90
N SER A 112 -20.84 -8.74 3.56
CA SER A 112 -22.20 -8.71 4.10
C SER A 112 -22.77 -10.11 4.28
N ARG A 113 -23.85 -10.21 5.07
CA ARG A 113 -24.64 -11.45 5.18
C ARG A 113 -25.68 -11.53 4.07
N GLY A 114 -25.88 -12.74 3.54
CA GLY A 114 -27.08 -13.13 2.79
C GLY A 114 -27.50 -12.15 1.68
N THR A 115 -28.65 -11.50 1.90
CA THR A 115 -29.39 -10.69 0.90
C THR A 115 -28.91 -9.25 0.75
N LEU A 116 -28.05 -8.75 1.64
CA LEU A 116 -27.55 -7.37 1.53
C LEU A 116 -26.56 -7.28 0.36
N VAL A 117 -27.01 -6.66 -0.73
CA VAL A 117 -26.17 -6.32 -1.89
C VAL A 117 -25.85 -4.85 -1.81
N VAL A 118 -24.56 -4.52 -1.85
CA VAL A 118 -24.09 -3.15 -1.87
C VAL A 118 -23.68 -2.79 -3.29
N HIS A 119 -24.33 -1.79 -3.89
CA HIS A 119 -24.00 -1.25 -5.20
C HIS A 119 -23.13 0.00 -5.09
N GLY A 120 -23.20 0.70 -3.96
CA GLY A 120 -22.33 1.82 -3.64
C GLY A 120 -22.39 2.18 -2.16
N ILE A 121 -21.59 3.16 -1.75
CA ILE A 121 -21.50 3.55 -0.33
C ILE A 121 -22.83 4.08 0.23
N ASP A 122 -23.70 4.65 -0.62
CA ASP A 122 -25.02 5.14 -0.18
C ASP A 122 -25.96 4.05 0.33
N ASP A 123 -25.77 2.80 -0.11
CA ASP A 123 -26.56 1.66 0.39
C ASP A 123 -26.21 1.30 1.84
N LEU A 124 -25.10 1.84 2.36
CA LEU A 124 -24.67 1.67 3.75
C LEU A 124 -25.35 2.67 4.70
N ARG A 125 -26.20 3.58 4.19
CA ARG A 125 -26.94 4.52 5.03
C ARG A 125 -27.76 3.80 6.11
N GLY A 126 -27.62 4.27 7.34
CA GLY A 126 -28.26 3.71 8.53
C GLY A 126 -27.78 2.30 8.91
N LYS A 127 -26.66 1.83 8.32
CA LYS A 127 -26.05 0.54 8.66
C LYS A 127 -24.89 0.74 9.62
N ARG A 128 -24.62 -0.31 10.41
CA ARG A 128 -23.39 -0.47 11.18
C ARG A 128 -22.34 -1.11 10.30
N VAL A 129 -21.27 -0.40 10.02
CA VAL A 129 -20.20 -0.85 9.15
C VAL A 129 -18.94 -1.08 9.97
N ALA A 130 -18.53 -2.34 10.11
CA ALA A 130 -17.23 -2.68 10.67
C ALA A 130 -16.12 -2.23 9.71
N VAL A 131 -15.21 -1.37 10.15
CA VAL A 131 -14.16 -0.83 9.28
C VAL A 131 -12.83 -0.84 9.99
N GLN A 132 -11.80 -1.34 9.31
CA GLN A 132 -10.48 -1.48 9.91
C GLN A 132 -9.82 -0.11 10.10
N TYR A 133 -9.25 0.09 11.28
CA TYR A 133 -8.50 1.28 11.66
C TYR A 133 -7.29 1.50 10.73
N GLN A 134 -6.99 2.76 10.40
CA GLN A 134 -5.87 3.18 9.54
C GLN A 134 -5.93 2.64 8.11
N THR A 135 -7.13 2.55 7.54
CA THR A 135 -7.32 2.08 6.16
C THR A 135 -8.05 3.13 5.30
N THR A 136 -7.86 3.08 3.98
CA THR A 136 -8.58 3.96 3.04
C THR A 136 -10.11 3.87 3.20
N PRO A 137 -10.71 2.68 3.38
CA PRO A 137 -12.12 2.57 3.75
C PRO A 137 -12.55 3.39 4.96
N GLN A 138 -11.72 3.44 6.02
CA GLN A 138 -12.05 4.24 7.20
C GLN A 138 -12.11 5.72 6.87
N ASN A 139 -11.14 6.22 6.09
CA ASN A 139 -11.12 7.61 5.62
C ASN A 139 -12.33 7.92 4.74
N LEU A 140 -12.71 6.99 3.86
CA LEU A 140 -13.88 7.13 2.99
C LEU A 140 -15.17 7.27 3.81
N LEU A 141 -15.32 6.48 4.89
CA LEU A 141 -16.48 6.54 5.77
C LEU A 141 -16.41 7.66 6.82
N ALA A 142 -15.28 8.34 6.96
CA ALA A 142 -15.06 9.32 8.03
C ALA A 142 -16.08 10.48 7.96
N GLY A 143 -16.37 11.00 6.77
CA GLY A 143 -17.32 12.09 6.54
C GLY A 143 -18.78 11.66 6.35
N ARG A 144 -19.11 10.39 6.62
CA ARG A 144 -20.46 9.84 6.47
C ARG A 144 -21.12 9.68 7.84
N ASP A 145 -21.75 10.74 8.33
CA ASP A 145 -22.48 10.72 9.61
C ASP A 145 -23.77 9.89 9.55
N ASP A 146 -24.23 9.59 8.34
CA ASP A 146 -25.37 8.72 8.05
C ASP A 146 -25.02 7.22 8.08
N ILE A 147 -23.78 6.86 8.42
CA ILE A 147 -23.27 5.49 8.55
C ILE A 147 -22.65 5.31 9.94
N GLU A 148 -23.10 4.30 10.69
CA GLU A 148 -22.53 3.99 12.00
C GLU A 148 -21.23 3.18 11.82
N LYS A 149 -20.08 3.76 12.18
CA LYS A 149 -18.78 3.08 12.05
C LYS A 149 -18.47 2.24 13.29
N VAL A 150 -18.26 0.94 13.10
CA VAL A 150 -17.73 0.02 14.10
C VAL A 150 -16.23 -0.15 13.83
N THR A 151 -15.39 0.67 14.44
CA THR A 151 -13.93 0.61 14.21
C THR A 151 -13.35 -0.67 14.80
N VAL A 152 -12.61 -1.43 14.00
CA VAL A 152 -11.89 -2.67 14.39
C VAL A 152 -10.40 -2.54 14.08
N LEU A 153 -9.55 -3.35 14.69
CA LEU A 153 -8.09 -3.30 14.46
C LEU A 153 -7.63 -4.25 13.35
N THR A 154 -8.37 -5.35 13.12
CA THR A 154 -8.02 -6.38 12.14
C THR A 154 -9.21 -6.76 11.25
N PRO A 155 -8.97 -7.33 10.06
CA PRO A 155 -10.05 -7.91 9.25
C PRO A 155 -10.81 -9.01 9.98
N ASP A 156 -10.13 -9.84 10.79
CA ASP A 156 -10.71 -10.89 11.61
C ASP A 156 -11.77 -10.35 12.57
N GLU A 157 -11.45 -9.27 13.30
CA GLU A 157 -12.41 -8.58 14.17
C GLU A 157 -13.59 -8.01 13.39
N GLY A 158 -13.34 -7.50 12.18
CA GLY A 158 -14.40 -7.00 11.29
C GLY A 158 -15.38 -8.08 10.85
N LEU A 159 -14.87 -9.24 10.42
CA LEU A 159 -15.72 -10.38 10.07
C LEU A 159 -16.40 -10.97 11.31
N ALA A 160 -15.73 -11.02 12.46
CA ALA A 160 -16.34 -11.47 13.71
C ALA A 160 -17.48 -10.53 14.15
N ALA A 161 -17.33 -9.23 13.95
CA ALA A 161 -18.39 -8.25 14.23
C ALA A 161 -19.65 -8.53 13.40
N LEU A 162 -19.50 -8.91 12.12
CA LEU A 162 -20.63 -9.41 11.33
C LEU A 162 -20.88 -10.90 11.33
N ALA A 163 -20.16 -11.72 12.09
CA ALA A 163 -20.67 -13.03 12.49
C ALA A 163 -21.63 -12.88 13.68
N HIS A 164 -21.27 -12.01 14.64
CA HIS A 164 -22.01 -11.79 15.88
C HIS A 164 -23.13 -10.75 15.80
N GLY A 165 -23.32 -10.09 14.66
CA GLY A 165 -24.42 -9.14 14.45
C GLY A 165 -24.20 -7.78 15.09
N LYS A 166 -22.94 -7.48 15.45
CA LYS A 166 -22.48 -6.14 15.88
C LYS A 166 -22.36 -5.17 14.71
N ALA A 167 -22.16 -5.69 13.50
CA ALA A 167 -22.19 -4.94 12.26
C ALA A 167 -23.13 -5.61 11.23
N ASP A 168 -23.62 -4.80 10.29
CA ASP A 168 -24.47 -5.21 9.18
C ASP A 168 -23.64 -5.42 7.90
N ALA A 169 -22.56 -4.66 7.74
CA ALA A 169 -21.55 -4.81 6.70
C ALA A 169 -20.13 -4.62 7.29
N ALA A 170 -19.10 -5.10 6.60
CA ALA A 170 -17.70 -4.89 6.96
C ALA A 170 -16.94 -4.41 5.74
N PHE A 171 -16.09 -3.41 5.92
CA PHE A 171 -15.28 -2.84 4.86
C PHE A 171 -13.80 -3.05 5.24
N VAL A 172 -13.22 -4.12 4.71
CA VAL A 172 -11.92 -4.67 5.13
C VAL A 172 -11.11 -5.18 3.94
N TRP A 173 -9.86 -5.60 4.16
CA TRP A 173 -9.00 -6.12 3.11
C TRP A 173 -9.58 -7.38 2.46
N GLY A 174 -9.80 -7.34 1.14
CA GLY A 174 -10.57 -8.35 0.41
C GLY A 174 -9.96 -9.75 0.43
N PRO A 175 -8.66 -9.92 0.15
CA PRO A 175 -7.99 -11.23 0.22
C PRO A 175 -8.15 -11.91 1.58
N VAL A 176 -7.95 -11.17 2.68
CA VAL A 176 -8.11 -11.72 4.04
C VAL A 176 -9.58 -12.02 4.32
N ALA A 177 -10.51 -11.15 3.94
CA ALA A 177 -11.94 -11.40 4.08
C ALA A 177 -12.39 -12.67 3.34
N GLY A 178 -11.95 -12.87 2.11
CA GLY A 178 -12.29 -14.05 1.32
C GLY A 178 -11.66 -15.33 1.88
N TRP A 179 -10.41 -15.26 2.34
CA TRP A 179 -9.74 -16.36 3.04
C TRP A 179 -10.45 -16.78 4.32
N LEU A 180 -10.75 -15.82 5.20
CA LEU A 180 -11.46 -16.06 6.45
C LEU A 180 -12.87 -16.59 6.19
N ASN A 181 -13.58 -16.02 5.21
CA ASN A 181 -14.90 -16.50 4.83
C ASN A 181 -14.84 -17.99 4.43
N LYS A 182 -13.84 -18.38 3.64
CA LYS A 182 -13.65 -19.78 3.21
C LYS A 182 -13.25 -20.72 4.34
N THR A 183 -12.35 -20.30 5.22
CA THR A 183 -11.69 -21.18 6.20
C THR A 183 -12.34 -21.20 7.58
N THR A 184 -12.99 -20.10 7.96
CA THR A 184 -13.54 -19.89 9.30
C THR A 184 -15.06 -19.82 9.30
N TYR A 185 -15.64 -19.22 8.25
CA TYR A 185 -17.08 -18.92 8.20
C TYR A 185 -17.87 -19.74 7.18
N GLU A 186 -17.29 -20.83 6.67
CA GLU A 186 -17.96 -21.77 5.75
C GLU A 186 -18.60 -21.11 4.52
N SER A 187 -17.98 -20.04 4.02
CA SER A 187 -18.48 -19.22 2.91
C SER A 187 -19.86 -18.58 3.17
N SER A 188 -20.19 -18.28 4.43
CA SER A 188 -21.48 -17.70 4.83
C SER A 188 -21.66 -16.23 4.44
N PHE A 189 -20.57 -15.52 4.10
CA PHE A 189 -20.62 -14.12 3.73
C PHE A 189 -20.52 -13.91 2.22
N ARG A 190 -21.16 -12.83 1.76
CA ARG A 190 -20.94 -12.28 0.42
C ARG A 190 -19.74 -11.34 0.47
N ILE A 191 -18.80 -11.51 -0.45
CA ILE A 191 -17.62 -10.64 -0.60
C ILE A 191 -17.77 -9.86 -1.91
N GLN A 192 -17.85 -8.54 -1.82
CA GLN A 192 -17.94 -7.64 -2.98
C GLN A 192 -16.65 -6.81 -3.05
N PRO A 193 -15.77 -7.10 -4.02
CA PRO A 193 -14.56 -6.30 -4.26
C PRO A 193 -14.94 -4.86 -4.54
N VAL A 194 -14.14 -3.91 -4.09
CA VAL A 194 -14.34 -2.49 -4.39
C VAL A 194 -13.14 -1.94 -5.15
N GLU A 195 -13.38 -1.00 -6.06
CA GLU A 195 -12.32 -0.25 -6.72
C GLU A 195 -12.55 1.26 -6.60
N GLY A 196 -11.46 2.01 -6.68
CA GLY A 196 -11.41 3.44 -6.46
C GLY A 196 -10.05 3.86 -5.92
N ASP A 197 -9.84 5.18 -5.79
CA ASP A 197 -8.56 5.73 -5.36
C ASP A 197 -8.15 5.17 -3.99
N GLY A 198 -7.03 4.43 -3.97
CA GLY A 198 -6.52 3.79 -2.77
C GLY A 198 -7.40 2.67 -2.22
N LEU A 199 -8.27 2.05 -3.02
CA LEU A 199 -9.07 0.88 -2.66
C LEU A 199 -8.66 -0.41 -3.37
N SER A 200 -7.81 -0.30 -4.40
CA SER A 200 -7.31 -1.40 -5.21
C SER A 200 -5.85 -1.18 -5.60
N TRP A 201 -5.09 -2.27 -5.72
CA TRP A 201 -3.70 -2.28 -6.13
C TRP A 201 -3.47 -3.41 -7.13
N ASP A 202 -2.82 -3.07 -8.23
CA ASP A 202 -2.26 -4.08 -9.11
C ASP A 202 -1.00 -4.64 -8.46
N ALA A 203 -0.92 -5.96 -8.35
CA ALA A 203 0.20 -6.68 -7.77
C ALA A 203 1.09 -7.26 -8.88
N ALA A 204 2.40 -7.20 -8.67
CA ALA A 204 3.41 -7.76 -9.55
C ALA A 204 4.55 -8.44 -8.77
N ILE A 205 5.47 -9.05 -9.49
CA ILE A 205 6.72 -9.58 -8.94
C ILE A 205 7.79 -8.49 -9.06
N GLY A 206 8.40 -8.11 -7.95
CA GLY A 206 9.46 -7.11 -7.91
C GLY A 206 10.85 -7.73 -7.91
N PHE A 207 11.77 -7.03 -8.56
CA PHE A 207 13.18 -7.40 -8.68
C PHE A 207 14.06 -6.17 -8.44
N ALA A 208 15.30 -6.36 -7.97
CA ALA A 208 16.26 -5.26 -7.95
C ALA A 208 16.51 -4.74 -9.37
N LYS A 209 16.74 -3.42 -9.53
CA LYS A 209 16.89 -2.73 -10.81
C LYS A 209 17.75 -3.44 -11.86
N ASN A 210 18.82 -4.10 -11.43
CA ASN A 210 19.80 -4.74 -12.32
C ASN A 210 19.41 -6.17 -12.74
N SER A 211 18.26 -6.68 -12.28
CA SER A 211 17.81 -8.07 -12.52
C SER A 211 16.89 -8.17 -13.73
N THR A 212 17.17 -7.39 -14.79
CA THR A 212 16.32 -7.29 -15.97
C THR A 212 16.13 -8.63 -16.68
N GLN A 213 17.20 -9.43 -16.80
CA GLN A 213 17.13 -10.75 -17.42
C GLN A 213 16.16 -11.68 -16.69
N LEU A 214 16.20 -11.73 -15.35
CA LEU A 214 15.28 -12.54 -14.56
C LEU A 214 13.84 -12.03 -14.71
N ARG A 215 13.65 -10.71 -14.66
CA ARG A 215 12.34 -10.10 -14.90
C ARG A 215 11.77 -10.50 -16.26
N ASP A 216 12.59 -10.45 -17.32
CA ASP A 216 12.17 -10.79 -18.69
C ASP A 216 11.81 -12.28 -18.81
N GLN A 217 12.57 -13.17 -18.17
CA GLN A 217 12.24 -14.60 -18.10
C GLN A 217 10.90 -14.84 -17.41
N VAL A 218 10.65 -14.15 -16.29
CA VAL A 218 9.37 -14.21 -15.57
C VAL A 218 8.24 -13.69 -16.45
N ASP A 219 8.42 -12.55 -17.11
CA ASP A 219 7.41 -11.96 -18.02
C ASP A 219 7.05 -12.87 -19.19
N ALA A 220 7.99 -13.69 -19.67
CA ALA A 220 7.77 -14.69 -20.71
C ALA A 220 6.99 -15.91 -20.19
N ALA A 221 7.18 -16.29 -18.92
CA ALA A 221 6.49 -17.40 -18.27
C ALA A 221 5.05 -17.06 -17.82
N LEU A 222 4.77 -15.80 -17.49
CA LEU A 222 3.48 -15.39 -16.93
C LEU A 222 2.24 -15.79 -17.75
N PRO A 223 2.22 -15.73 -19.10
CA PRO A 223 1.06 -16.17 -19.88
C PRO A 223 0.70 -17.65 -19.65
N GLN A 224 1.70 -18.53 -19.53
CA GLN A 224 1.48 -19.96 -19.26
C GLN A 224 1.01 -20.20 -17.82
N LEU A 225 1.45 -19.36 -16.88
CA LEU A 225 1.08 -19.45 -15.48
C LEU A 225 -0.28 -18.83 -15.15
N ALA A 226 -0.83 -17.97 -16.02
CA ALA A 226 -2.06 -17.23 -15.73
C ALA A 226 -3.25 -18.13 -15.30
N PRO A 227 -3.53 -19.28 -15.94
CA PRO A 227 -4.58 -20.19 -15.47
C PRO A 227 -4.31 -20.74 -14.07
N ARG A 228 -3.05 -21.09 -13.77
CA ARG A 228 -2.64 -21.59 -12.45
C ARG A 228 -2.74 -20.51 -11.38
N ILE A 229 -2.38 -19.26 -11.70
CA ILE A 229 -2.53 -18.12 -10.78
C ILE A 229 -4.01 -17.92 -10.44
N ALA A 230 -4.91 -17.98 -11.41
CA ALA A 230 -6.35 -17.88 -11.18
C ALA A 230 -6.89 -19.02 -10.30
N GLU A 231 -6.46 -20.26 -10.54
CA GLU A 231 -6.81 -21.41 -9.71
C GLU A 231 -6.33 -21.23 -8.26
N LEU A 232 -5.10 -20.75 -8.09
CA LEU A 232 -4.52 -20.48 -6.76
C LEU A 232 -5.26 -19.36 -6.03
N ALA A 233 -5.63 -18.27 -6.72
CA ALA A 233 -6.45 -17.21 -6.14
C ALA A 233 -7.78 -17.78 -5.61
N ALA A 234 -8.48 -18.61 -6.38
CA ALA A 234 -9.70 -19.29 -5.94
C ALA A 234 -9.46 -20.29 -4.80
N LYS A 235 -8.34 -21.04 -4.82
CA LYS A 235 -7.92 -21.95 -3.74
C LYS A 235 -7.78 -21.19 -2.42
N TYR A 236 -7.19 -20.00 -2.43
CA TYR A 236 -6.99 -19.16 -1.26
C TYR A 236 -8.15 -18.18 -0.98
N GLY A 237 -9.25 -18.28 -1.72
CA GLY A 237 -10.45 -17.46 -1.49
C GLY A 237 -10.26 -15.99 -1.83
N LEU A 238 -9.27 -15.62 -2.64
CA LEU A 238 -9.11 -14.24 -3.09
C LEU A 238 -10.33 -13.81 -3.91
N PRO A 239 -10.86 -12.60 -3.71
CA PRO A 239 -12.07 -12.17 -4.41
C PRO A 239 -11.84 -12.03 -5.93
N GLY A 240 -12.58 -12.81 -6.73
CA GLY A 240 -12.49 -12.79 -8.20
C GLY A 240 -13.66 -12.11 -8.91
N ALA A 241 -14.67 -11.62 -8.17
CA ALA A 241 -15.83 -10.95 -8.76
C ALA A 241 -15.46 -9.55 -9.28
N PRO A 242 -16.16 -9.04 -10.32
CA PRO A 242 -15.95 -7.66 -10.76
C PRO A 242 -16.15 -6.67 -9.60
N PRO A 243 -15.24 -5.70 -9.41
CA PRO A 243 -15.35 -4.76 -8.32
C PRO A 243 -16.48 -3.75 -8.55
N ILE A 244 -17.10 -3.31 -7.45
CA ILE A 244 -17.98 -2.14 -7.47
C ILE A 244 -17.14 -0.87 -7.39
N ARG A 245 -17.41 0.09 -8.27
CA ARG A 245 -16.74 1.40 -8.28
C ARG A 245 -17.29 2.27 -7.18
N LEU A 246 -16.43 2.64 -6.24
CA LEU A 246 -16.72 3.68 -5.27
C LEU A 246 -16.11 4.97 -5.80
N GLY A 247 -16.97 5.90 -6.25
CA GLY A 247 -16.52 7.18 -6.78
C GLY A 247 -15.65 7.93 -5.78
N ALA A 248 -14.63 8.64 -6.27
CA ALA A 248 -13.82 9.52 -5.44
C ALA A 248 -14.75 10.44 -4.64
N VAL A 249 -14.60 10.43 -3.31
CA VAL A 249 -15.21 11.46 -2.47
C VAL A 249 -14.58 12.77 -2.91
N ARG A 250 -15.26 13.50 -3.80
CA ARG A 250 -14.99 14.91 -4.00
C ARG A 250 -15.38 15.58 -2.70
N TYR A 251 -14.42 15.69 -1.77
CA TYR A 251 -14.48 16.81 -0.86
C TYR A 251 -14.53 18.04 -1.75
N PRO A 252 -15.59 18.88 -1.71
CA PRO A 252 -15.47 20.19 -2.29
C PRO A 252 -14.37 20.88 -1.50
N ILE A 253 -13.15 20.90 -2.03
CA ILE A 253 -12.21 21.94 -1.67
C ILE A 253 -12.89 23.21 -2.19
N LYS A 254 -13.67 23.86 -1.32
CA LYS A 254 -14.00 25.26 -1.52
C LYS A 254 -12.65 25.97 -1.38
N LEU A 255 -11.96 26.17 -2.52
CA LEU A 255 -11.05 27.31 -2.60
C LEU A 255 -11.92 28.50 -2.24
N ALA A 256 -11.64 29.14 -1.11
CA ALA A 256 -12.22 30.44 -0.83
C ALA A 256 -11.85 31.33 -2.02
N SER A 257 -12.84 31.68 -2.83
CA SER A 257 -12.67 32.69 -3.86
C SER A 257 -12.18 33.95 -3.13
N LEU A 258 -10.98 34.42 -3.47
CA LEU A 258 -10.48 35.72 -3.06
C LEU A 258 -11.34 36.78 -3.78
N THR A 259 -12.55 37.03 -3.27
CA THR A 259 -13.37 38.18 -3.64
C THR A 259 -12.95 39.35 -2.76
N GLY A 260 -11.75 39.85 -3.00
CA GLY A 260 -11.31 41.18 -2.62
C GLY A 260 -10.85 41.90 -3.88
N PRO A 261 -11.27 43.14 -4.16
CA PRO A 261 -10.90 43.82 -5.39
C PRO A 261 -9.38 44.04 -5.43
N ALA A 262 -8.73 43.45 -6.44
CA ALA A 262 -7.34 43.68 -6.73
C ALA A 262 -7.16 45.15 -7.15
N GLN A 263 -6.46 45.94 -6.33
CA GLN A 263 -5.98 47.25 -6.75
C GLN A 263 -4.85 47.06 -7.77
N LEU A 264 -5.18 47.32 -9.03
CA LEU A 264 -4.25 47.47 -10.14
C LEU A 264 -3.29 48.65 -9.87
N LEU A 265 -2.07 48.35 -9.42
CA LEU A 265 -0.96 49.29 -9.55
C LEU A 265 -0.35 49.13 -10.95
N ARG A 266 -0.43 50.23 -11.71
CA ARG A 266 0.06 50.42 -13.09
C ARG A 266 1.55 50.06 -13.21
N GLN A 267 1.90 49.27 -14.22
CA GLN A 267 3.28 49.16 -14.73
C GLN A 267 3.55 50.27 -15.76
N PRO A 268 4.76 50.85 -15.81
CA PRO A 268 5.20 51.70 -16.92
C PRO A 268 5.64 50.88 -18.14
N ASP A 269 5.61 51.55 -19.29
CA ASP A 269 5.58 51.01 -20.65
C ASP A 269 6.80 50.20 -21.13
N ALA A 270 6.52 49.40 -22.14
CA ALA A 270 7.40 48.52 -22.89
C ALA A 270 8.47 49.28 -23.69
N ASP A 271 9.73 48.94 -23.46
CA ASP A 271 10.78 48.87 -24.49
C ASP A 271 12.04 48.21 -23.90
N ALA A 272 12.12 46.88 -24.06
CA ALA A 272 13.38 46.14 -24.09
C ALA A 272 13.13 44.72 -24.60
N VAL A 273 13.62 44.44 -25.82
CA VAL A 273 13.82 43.07 -26.31
C VAL A 273 14.90 42.43 -25.45
N ILE A 274 14.57 41.39 -24.67
CA ILE A 274 15.55 40.52 -24.03
C ILE A 274 15.19 39.04 -24.24
N THR A 275 16.23 38.32 -24.60
CA THR A 275 16.40 36.97 -25.12
C THR A 275 15.93 35.83 -24.21
N VAL A 276 15.60 34.69 -24.83
CA VAL A 276 15.48 33.39 -24.18
C VAL A 276 16.81 33.05 -23.48
N SER A 277 16.79 33.02 -22.15
CA SER A 277 17.86 32.44 -21.33
C SER A 277 17.23 31.66 -20.17
N ASP A 278 17.47 30.35 -20.24
CA ASP A 278 17.49 29.29 -19.24
C ASP A 278 16.61 29.24 -17.97
N SER A 279 16.41 27.98 -17.58
CA SER A 279 15.61 27.37 -16.53
C SER A 279 15.98 27.73 -15.08
N THR A 280 15.10 27.30 -14.16
CA THR A 280 15.27 27.00 -12.72
C THR A 280 14.87 28.08 -11.68
N ALA A 281 13.60 28.07 -11.24
CA ALA A 281 13.23 28.68 -9.94
C ALA A 281 11.94 28.13 -9.25
N SER A 282 11.19 27.17 -9.82
CA SER A 282 9.94 26.66 -9.22
C SER A 282 10.00 25.19 -8.74
N ALA A 283 11.04 24.44 -9.11
CA ALA A 283 11.17 23.00 -8.81
C ALA A 283 11.34 22.61 -7.32
N PRO A 284 12.10 23.35 -6.46
CA PRO A 284 12.53 22.79 -5.17
C PRO A 284 11.42 22.71 -4.10
N LYS A 285 10.40 23.58 -4.14
CA LYS A 285 9.30 23.55 -3.15
C LYS A 285 8.33 22.39 -3.39
N THR A 286 8.04 22.07 -4.64
CA THR A 286 7.14 20.96 -5.00
C THR A 286 7.78 19.62 -4.70
N GLU A 287 9.09 19.49 -4.92
CA GLU A 287 9.86 18.29 -4.60
C GLU A 287 9.96 18.06 -3.09
N ALA A 288 10.19 19.11 -2.30
CA ALA A 288 10.21 19.02 -0.83
C ALA A 288 8.85 18.60 -0.25
N VAL A 289 7.74 19.09 -0.81
CA VAL A 289 6.38 18.67 -0.42
C VAL A 289 6.11 17.22 -0.80
N ALA A 290 6.54 16.78 -1.99
CA ALA A 290 6.39 15.40 -2.44
C ALA A 290 7.18 14.42 -1.56
N LEU A 291 8.44 14.77 -1.25
CA LEU A 291 9.29 14.00 -0.34
C LEU A 291 8.70 13.97 1.08
N GLY A 292 8.24 15.12 1.57
CA GLY A 292 7.56 15.24 2.86
C GLY A 292 6.31 14.37 2.97
N LYS A 293 5.49 14.34 1.91
CA LYS A 293 4.32 13.47 1.77
C LYS A 293 4.71 12.01 1.80
N GLU A 294 5.76 11.61 1.08
CA GLU A 294 6.24 10.23 1.09
C GLU A 294 6.70 9.78 2.48
N ILE A 295 7.52 10.61 3.15
CA ILE A 295 8.03 10.29 4.50
C ILE A 295 6.87 10.24 5.51
N PHE A 296 5.97 11.21 5.46
CA PHE A 296 4.78 11.24 6.30
C PHE A 296 3.94 9.99 6.11
N ASN A 297 3.61 9.64 4.86
CA ASN A 297 2.77 8.48 4.57
C ASN A 297 3.46 7.14 4.88
N GLY A 298 4.79 7.10 4.82
CA GLY A 298 5.56 5.91 5.17
C GLY A 298 5.72 5.67 6.68
N THR A 299 5.62 6.71 7.51
CA THR A 299 5.98 6.61 8.94
C THR A 299 4.93 7.19 9.88
N CYS A 300 4.49 8.42 9.63
CA CYS A 300 3.57 9.16 10.51
C CYS A 300 2.10 8.75 10.30
N ALA A 301 1.75 8.42 9.05
CA ALA A 301 0.40 8.06 8.64
C ALA A 301 -0.10 6.73 9.20
N HIS A 302 0.76 5.94 9.85
CA HIS A 302 0.31 4.87 10.70
C HIS A 302 -0.66 5.46 11.72
N CYS A 303 -0.21 6.27 12.68
CA CYS A 303 -1.12 6.85 13.66
C CYS A 303 -2.01 7.98 13.10
N HIS A 304 -1.46 8.83 12.24
CA HIS A 304 -2.13 10.06 11.79
C HIS A 304 -2.95 9.90 10.50
N GLY A 305 -3.03 8.67 9.97
CA GLY A 305 -3.74 8.31 8.76
C GLY A 305 -3.09 8.85 7.46
N PRO A 306 -3.38 8.22 6.31
CA PRO A 306 -2.89 8.68 5.02
C PRO A 306 -3.27 10.14 4.74
N ASP A 307 -2.32 10.88 4.19
CA ASP A 307 -2.45 12.32 3.90
C ASP A 307 -2.91 13.16 5.10
N ALA A 308 -2.52 12.75 6.31
CA ALA A 308 -2.85 13.35 7.60
C ALA A 308 -4.35 13.31 7.97
N VAL A 309 -5.16 12.57 7.21
CA VAL A 309 -6.60 12.40 7.45
C VAL A 309 -6.81 11.34 8.51
N GLN A 310 -7.50 11.69 9.60
CA GLN A 310 -7.86 10.73 10.63
C GLN A 310 -9.28 11.00 11.18
N ALA A 311 -10.02 9.93 11.50
CA ALA A 311 -11.35 10.02 12.08
C ALA A 311 -11.31 10.53 13.53
N GLU A 312 -10.28 10.15 14.31
CA GLU A 312 -10.06 10.69 15.65
C GLU A 312 -9.48 12.12 15.55
N ARG A 313 -10.33 13.10 15.87
CA ARG A 313 -10.02 14.54 15.80
C ARG A 313 -8.75 14.92 16.55
N ARG A 314 -8.39 14.22 17.64
CA ARG A 314 -7.18 14.53 18.41
C ARG A 314 -5.88 14.30 17.63
N ILE A 315 -5.89 13.38 16.68
CA ILE A 315 -4.71 12.98 15.89
C ILE A 315 -4.87 13.25 14.38
N ASP A 316 -6.00 13.82 13.94
CA ASP A 316 -6.15 14.40 12.59
C ASP A 316 -5.29 15.67 12.46
N LEU A 317 -4.19 15.57 11.70
CA LEU A 317 -3.20 16.65 11.60
C LEU A 317 -3.60 17.73 10.60
N ARG A 318 -4.70 17.56 9.85
CA ARG A 318 -5.30 18.65 9.07
C ARG A 318 -5.87 19.76 9.95
N ARG A 319 -6.02 19.49 11.25
CA ARG A 319 -6.55 20.41 12.25
C ARG A 319 -5.46 21.11 13.06
N LEU A 320 -4.18 20.95 12.69
CA LEU A 320 -3.06 21.55 13.40
C LEU A 320 -3.17 23.08 13.44
N GLN A 321 -3.47 23.71 12.30
CA GLN A 321 -3.63 25.15 12.18
C GLN A 321 -4.82 25.64 13.02
N THR A 322 -5.95 24.95 12.95
CA THR A 322 -7.14 25.28 13.78
C THR A 322 -6.85 25.16 15.27
N ARG A 323 -6.01 24.19 15.68
CA ARG A 323 -5.71 23.93 17.09
C ARG A 323 -4.66 24.86 17.67
N TYR A 324 -3.63 25.17 16.90
CA TYR A 324 -2.43 25.83 17.40
C TYR A 324 -2.17 27.21 16.79
N GLY A 325 -2.91 27.60 15.75
CA GLY A 325 -2.76 28.92 15.13
C GLY A 325 -1.32 29.18 14.69
N GLU A 326 -0.78 30.31 15.12
CA GLU A 326 0.61 30.71 14.82
C GLU A 326 1.66 29.75 15.43
N ASP A 327 1.32 29.07 16.53
CA ASP A 327 2.20 28.09 17.19
C ASP A 327 2.30 26.75 16.44
N MET A 328 1.56 26.56 15.33
CA MET A 328 1.51 25.29 14.60
C MET A 328 2.91 24.74 14.28
N ARG A 329 3.81 25.62 13.83
CA ARG A 329 5.19 25.22 13.46
C ARG A 329 5.93 24.67 14.67
N ASP A 330 5.95 25.41 15.77
CA ASP A 330 6.72 25.04 16.96
C ASP A 330 6.13 23.80 17.64
N LYS A 331 4.80 23.65 17.62
CA LYS A 331 4.14 22.44 18.11
C LYS A 331 4.46 21.23 17.26
N PHE A 332 4.42 21.35 15.93
CA PHE A 332 4.87 20.29 15.04
C PHE A 332 6.32 19.93 15.34
N TRP A 333 7.21 20.92 15.33
CA TRP A 333 8.66 20.74 15.47
C TRP A 333 9.02 20.04 16.77
N THR A 334 8.54 20.55 17.90
CA THR A 334 8.79 19.96 19.22
C THR A 334 8.24 18.54 19.30
N THR A 335 7.04 18.30 18.76
CA THR A 335 6.36 17.01 18.85
C THR A 335 7.06 15.92 18.05
N VAL A 336 7.57 16.22 16.85
CA VAL A 336 8.29 15.23 16.04
C VAL A 336 9.70 14.96 16.60
N HIS A 337 10.37 15.96 17.17
CA HIS A 337 11.71 15.78 17.74
C HIS A 337 11.68 15.01 19.06
N GLU A 338 10.81 15.42 19.99
CA GLU A 338 10.79 14.86 21.35
C GLU A 338 9.78 13.72 21.51
N GLY A 339 8.88 13.55 20.53
CA GLY A 339 7.80 12.59 20.60
C GLY A 339 6.77 12.93 21.67
N ARG A 340 5.84 12.00 21.89
CA ARG A 340 4.92 11.98 23.05
C ARG A 340 4.86 10.55 23.60
N PRO A 341 5.91 10.07 24.30
CA PRO A 341 6.02 8.66 24.69
C PRO A 341 4.83 8.17 25.52
N SER A 342 4.32 9.00 26.42
CA SER A 342 3.13 8.69 27.24
C SER A 342 1.83 8.56 26.44
N LYS A 343 1.84 8.93 25.15
CA LYS A 343 0.73 8.84 24.20
C LYS A 343 1.05 7.96 23.00
N GLY A 344 2.14 7.18 23.06
CA GLY A 344 2.51 6.22 22.02
C GLY A 344 3.19 6.81 20.79
N MET A 345 3.56 8.09 20.79
CA MET A 345 4.36 8.69 19.71
C MET A 345 5.84 8.70 20.12
N PRO A 346 6.74 7.97 19.42
CA PRO A 346 8.16 8.01 19.72
C PRO A 346 8.79 9.34 19.26
N ALA A 347 10.00 9.63 19.76
CA ALA A 347 10.84 10.70 19.26
C ALA A 347 11.42 10.29 17.89
N TRP A 348 11.42 11.22 16.93
CA TRP A 348 11.89 10.92 15.57
C TRP A 348 13.19 11.63 15.18
N LYS A 349 13.75 12.47 16.07
CA LYS A 349 14.99 13.24 15.82
C LYS A 349 16.22 12.38 15.51
N GLU A 350 16.21 11.11 15.91
CA GLU A 350 17.29 10.14 15.62
C GLU A 350 17.04 9.36 14.32
N VAL A 351 15.87 9.51 13.70
CA VAL A 351 15.43 8.74 12.52
C VAL A 351 15.38 9.62 11.26
N PHE A 352 14.99 10.89 11.40
CA PHE A 352 14.88 11.85 10.30
C PHE A 352 15.74 13.09 10.54
N THR A 353 16.17 13.72 9.45
CA THR A 353 16.88 15.00 9.48
C THR A 353 15.91 16.18 9.56
N ASP A 354 16.41 17.35 9.97
CA ASP A 354 15.64 18.59 10.02
C ASP A 354 15.04 18.95 8.66
N ASP A 355 15.78 18.75 7.56
CA ASP A 355 15.28 18.97 6.19
C ASP A 355 14.09 18.06 5.86
N GLN A 356 14.10 16.82 6.34
CA GLN A 356 12.99 15.89 6.17
C GLN A 356 11.78 16.33 7.00
N PHE A 357 12.00 16.87 8.21
CA PHE A 357 10.92 17.46 9.00
C PHE A 357 10.34 18.71 8.34
N GLU A 358 11.15 19.57 7.72
CA GLU A 358 10.66 20.71 6.95
C GLU A 358 9.85 20.27 5.73
N GLY A 359 10.26 19.20 5.04
CA GLY A 359 9.47 18.57 3.99
C GLY A 359 8.11 18.11 4.50
N ILE A 360 8.08 17.36 5.61
CA ILE A 360 6.82 16.89 6.23
C ILE A 360 5.94 18.07 6.65
N TYR A 361 6.51 19.10 7.26
CA TYR A 361 5.78 20.30 7.66
C TYR A 361 5.17 21.02 6.46
N SER A 362 5.97 21.18 5.40
CA SER A 362 5.52 21.77 4.13
C SER A 362 4.35 20.99 3.53
N PHE A 363 4.41 19.65 3.57
CA PHE A 363 3.27 18.81 3.19
C PHE A 363 2.05 19.05 4.07
N LEU A 364 2.21 19.09 5.40
CA LEU A 364 1.10 19.30 6.33
C LEU A 364 0.39 20.65 6.11
N LEU A 365 1.12 21.69 5.72
CA LEU A 365 0.53 22.98 5.35
C LEU A 365 -0.44 22.86 4.16
N THR A 366 -0.17 21.96 3.20
CA THR A 366 -1.02 21.77 2.02
C THR A 366 -2.35 21.08 2.30
N VAL A 367 -2.47 20.40 3.45
CA VAL A 367 -3.63 19.57 3.80
C VAL A 367 -4.46 20.13 4.97
N GLN A 368 -4.16 21.35 5.46
CA GLN A 368 -4.92 21.95 6.57
C GLN A 368 -6.38 22.22 6.20
N SER A 369 -7.30 21.88 7.11
CA SER A 369 -8.74 22.11 6.96
C SER A 369 -9.11 23.52 7.43
N SER A 370 -9.98 24.20 6.69
CA SER A 370 -10.51 25.55 7.03
C SER A 370 -11.74 25.53 7.95
N GLU A 371 -12.10 24.39 8.54
CA GLU A 371 -13.25 24.32 9.46
C GLU A 371 -12.95 25.06 10.78
N THR A 372 -13.80 26.04 11.09
CA THR A 372 -13.80 26.79 12.35
C THR A 372 -14.12 25.85 13.52
N ALA A 373 -13.36 25.99 14.62
CA ALA A 373 -13.58 25.24 15.84
C ALA A 373 -14.96 25.56 16.45
N ASN A 374 -15.88 24.58 16.38
CA ASN A 374 -16.99 24.44 17.32
C ASN A 374 -16.77 23.18 18.13
#